data_AF-A0AB36TK37-F1
#
_entry.id   AF-A0AB36TK37-F1
#
_cell.length_a   1.000
_cell.length_b   1.000
_cell.length_c   1.000
_cell.angle_alpha   90.00
_cell.angle_beta   90.00
_cell.angle_gamma   90.00
#
_symmetry.space_group_name_H-M   'P 1'
#
loop_
_entity.id
_entity.type
_entity.pdbx_description
1 polymer ?
#
loop_
_entity_poly.entity_id
_entity_poly.type
_entity_poly.pdbx_seq_one_letter_code
_entity_poly.pdbx_strand_id
1 'polypeptide(L)'
;MGKKNYILSKAIVSFCGSFLIIFIPFLLNMLLNHITYLENENTYRGIRFSHIYCSSFINDAPVNNSKMFLYPLYIKCQILYNIIYTFMISIFSGILGLFAFACSLKIKKHKVFIFVPVYALFMLTKLAGSSFSYYGELLYFVMIQAINGINVGMFFLLCLALVVYSLISLKLECGREDL
;
A
#
# COMPACT_ATOMS: atom_id res chain seq x y z
N MET A 1 -1.42 -32.63 -12.22
CA MET A 1 -1.00 -31.45 -11.43
C MET A 1 -2.13 -31.08 -10.49
N GLY A 2 -1.90 -31.10 -9.17
CA GLY A 2 -2.96 -30.98 -8.16
C GLY A 2 -3.54 -29.56 -8.04
N LYS A 3 -4.84 -29.48 -7.72
CA LYS A 3 -5.61 -28.24 -7.54
C LYS A 3 -5.01 -27.30 -6.47
N LYS A 4 -4.34 -27.84 -5.45
CA LYS A 4 -3.56 -27.08 -4.46
C LYS A 4 -2.46 -26.24 -5.09
N ASN A 5 -1.69 -26.81 -6.01
CA ASN A 5 -0.62 -26.08 -6.72
C ASN A 5 -1.22 -25.00 -7.63
N TYR A 6 -2.39 -25.25 -8.22
CA TYR A 6 -3.10 -24.26 -9.02
C TYR A 6 -3.56 -23.04 -8.20
N ILE A 7 -4.13 -23.27 -7.01
CA ILE A 7 -4.57 -22.20 -6.12
C ILE A 7 -3.38 -21.38 -5.61
N LEU A 8 -2.29 -22.05 -5.21
CA LEU A 8 -1.06 -21.38 -4.77
C LEU A 8 -0.44 -20.55 -5.90
N SER A 9 -0.34 -21.08 -7.11
CA SER A 9 0.18 -20.31 -8.26
C SER A 9 -0.68 -19.08 -8.53
N LYS A 10 -2.01 -19.19 -8.47
CA LYS A 10 -2.89 -18.02 -8.61
C LYS A 10 -2.73 -16.99 -7.49
N ALA A 11 -2.53 -17.43 -6.26
CA ALA A 11 -2.29 -16.55 -5.12
C ALA A 11 -1.00 -15.74 -5.33
N ILE A 12 0.10 -16.41 -5.73
CA ILE A 12 1.39 -15.77 -6.03
C ILE A 12 1.23 -14.78 -7.20
N VAL A 13 0.57 -15.19 -8.28
CA VAL A 13 0.33 -14.32 -9.45
C VAL A 13 -0.52 -13.10 -9.07
N SER A 14 -1.54 -13.25 -8.21
CA SER A 14 -2.37 -12.13 -7.75
C SER A 14 -1.56 -11.12 -6.93
N PHE A 15 -0.70 -11.61 -6.03
CA PHE A 15 0.21 -10.78 -5.25
C PHE A 15 1.21 -10.06 -6.15
N CYS A 16 1.97 -10.81 -6.96
CA CYS A 16 3.01 -10.24 -7.81
C CYS A 16 2.44 -9.28 -8.86
N GLY A 17 1.30 -9.60 -9.46
CA GLY A 17 0.62 -8.72 -10.41
C GLY A 17 0.25 -7.40 -9.77
N SER A 18 -0.43 -7.44 -8.61
CA SER A 18 -0.86 -6.22 -7.91
C SER A 18 0.32 -5.40 -7.36
N PHE A 19 1.40 -6.07 -6.96
CA PHE A 19 2.65 -5.43 -6.57
C PHE A 19 3.28 -4.68 -7.75
N LEU A 20 3.48 -5.36 -8.88
CA LEU A 20 4.20 -4.80 -10.04
C LEU A 20 3.43 -3.67 -10.72
N ILE A 21 2.09 -3.72 -10.73
CA ILE A 21 1.23 -2.66 -11.26
C ILE A 21 1.46 -1.33 -10.53
N ILE A 22 1.83 -1.36 -9.25
CA ILE A 22 2.17 -0.15 -8.50
C ILE A 22 3.68 0.12 -8.55
N PHE A 23 4.50 -0.90 -8.33
CA PHE A 23 5.94 -0.74 -8.20
C PHE A 23 6.60 -0.17 -9.45
N ILE A 24 6.28 -0.73 -10.63
CA ILE A 24 6.96 -0.35 -11.88
C ILE A 24 6.62 1.10 -12.27
N PRO A 25 5.35 1.53 -12.35
CA PRO A 25 5.05 2.91 -12.71
C PRO A 25 5.61 3.93 -11.73
N PHE A 26 5.57 3.65 -10.43
CA PHE A 26 6.11 4.56 -9.42
C PHE A 26 7.65 4.65 -9.47
N LEU A 27 8.34 3.53 -9.69
CA LEU A 27 9.79 3.52 -9.87
C LEU A 27 10.20 4.28 -11.14
N LEU A 28 9.52 4.03 -12.26
CA LEU A 28 9.77 4.72 -13.51
C LEU A 28 9.49 6.23 -13.38
N ASN A 29 8.38 6.60 -12.76
CA ASN A 29 8.04 7.99 -12.50
C ASN A 29 9.14 8.70 -11.69
N MET A 30 9.65 8.05 -10.64
CA MET A 30 10.75 8.61 -9.83
C MET A 30 12.05 8.76 -10.62
N LEU A 31 12.39 7.76 -11.45
CA LEU A 31 13.58 7.78 -12.29
C LEU A 31 13.48 8.88 -13.37
N LEU A 32 12.34 8.97 -14.05
CA LEU A 32 12.03 10.02 -15.02
C LEU A 32 12.11 11.41 -14.39
N ASN A 33 11.55 11.60 -13.19
CA ASN A 33 11.63 12.86 -12.47
C ASN A 33 13.07 13.19 -12.05
N HIS A 34 13.88 12.20 -11.67
CA HIS A 34 15.28 12.44 -11.36
C HIS A 34 16.09 12.87 -12.60
N ILE A 35 15.81 12.29 -13.77
CA ILE A 35 16.51 12.66 -15.02
C ILE A 35 16.04 14.01 -15.54
N THR A 36 14.74 14.31 -15.42
CA THR A 36 14.12 15.51 -16.03
C THR A 36 14.34 16.76 -15.18
N TYR A 37 14.33 16.63 -13.85
CA TYR A 37 14.53 17.74 -12.92
C TYR A 37 15.92 17.65 -12.27
N LEU A 38 16.87 18.41 -12.81
CA LEU A 38 18.24 18.53 -12.29
C LEU A 38 18.31 19.31 -10.96
N GLU A 39 17.39 20.24 -10.74
CA GLU A 39 17.34 21.05 -9.53
C GLU A 39 16.48 20.37 -8.45
N ASN A 40 16.86 20.53 -7.18
CA ASN A 40 16.11 20.03 -6.03
C ASN A 40 14.81 20.83 -5.77
N GLU A 41 14.47 21.78 -6.65
CA GLU A 41 13.37 22.72 -6.47
C GLU A 41 12.21 22.43 -7.42
N ASN A 42 11.02 22.88 -7.00
CA ASN A 42 9.84 22.84 -7.84
C ASN A 42 10.01 23.87 -8.95
N THR A 43 10.07 23.43 -10.20
CA THR A 43 10.19 24.34 -11.35
C THR A 43 8.81 24.62 -11.92
N TYR A 44 8.69 25.64 -12.77
CA TYR A 44 7.45 25.92 -13.51
C TYR A 44 6.97 24.75 -14.38
N ARG A 45 7.85 23.78 -14.67
CA ARG A 45 7.57 22.56 -15.44
C ARG A 45 6.93 21.46 -14.61
N GLY A 46 7.00 21.53 -13.28
CA GLY A 46 6.40 20.57 -12.38
C GLY A 46 7.09 20.44 -11.03
N ILE A 47 6.44 19.70 -10.14
CA ILE A 47 6.90 19.40 -8.79
C ILE A 47 7.73 18.11 -8.85
N ARG A 48 9.00 18.15 -8.45
CA ARG A 48 9.90 16.98 -8.50
C ARG A 48 9.42 15.82 -7.61
N PHE A 49 8.81 16.17 -6.48
CA PHE A 49 8.17 15.22 -5.56
C PHE A 49 6.70 15.57 -5.41
N SER A 50 5.81 14.77 -5.99
CA SER A 50 4.36 14.98 -5.87
C SER A 50 3.91 14.82 -4.41
N HIS A 51 2.65 15.19 -4.11
CA HIS A 51 2.03 14.95 -2.79
C HIS A 51 2.14 13.49 -2.30
N ILE A 52 2.35 12.54 -3.23
CA ILE A 52 2.54 11.12 -2.92
C ILE A 52 3.95 10.83 -2.35
N TYR A 53 4.91 11.72 -2.60
CA TYR A 53 6.33 11.62 -2.21
C TYR A 53 6.79 12.76 -1.30
N CYS A 54 5.87 13.60 -0.79
CA CYS A 54 6.06 14.91 -0.13
C CYS A 54 6.14 16.13 -1.07
N SER A 55 5.17 17.04 -0.96
CA SER A 55 5.13 18.30 -1.72
C SER A 55 5.38 19.58 -0.89
N SER A 56 5.56 19.51 0.43
CA SER A 56 5.42 20.71 1.27
C SER A 56 6.39 20.74 2.45
N PHE A 57 7.70 20.66 2.17
CA PHE A 57 8.73 20.66 3.24
C PHE A 57 9.92 21.58 3.02
N ILE A 58 10.02 22.27 1.88
CA ILE A 58 11.16 23.19 1.71
C ILE A 58 10.94 24.50 2.51
N ASN A 59 9.69 24.93 2.74
CA ASN A 59 9.43 26.23 3.38
C ASN A 59 8.43 26.27 4.56
N ASP A 60 7.60 25.25 4.80
CA ASP A 60 6.59 25.28 5.87
C ASP A 60 6.92 24.33 7.03
N ALA A 61 7.52 24.91 8.08
CA ALA A 61 7.61 24.47 9.47
C ALA A 61 8.15 23.04 9.79
N PRO A 62 9.38 22.93 10.37
CA PRO A 62 9.95 21.67 10.88
C PRO A 62 9.35 21.16 12.21
N VAL A 63 8.30 21.80 12.76
CA VAL A 63 7.95 21.65 14.18
C VAL A 63 7.11 20.40 14.49
N ASN A 64 6.42 19.78 13.53
CA ASN A 64 5.60 18.58 13.74
C ASN A 64 6.07 17.32 12.99
N ASN A 65 7.19 17.40 12.26
CA ASN A 65 7.58 16.39 11.27
C ASN A 65 8.43 15.24 11.84
N SER A 66 8.87 15.36 13.09
CA SER A 66 9.62 14.31 13.81
C SER A 66 8.84 12.99 13.98
N LYS A 67 7.52 13.01 13.75
CA LYS A 67 6.65 11.84 13.83
C LYS A 67 6.48 11.10 12.49
N MET A 68 7.14 11.54 11.42
CA MET A 68 7.12 10.83 10.15
C MET A 68 7.88 9.50 10.28
N PHE A 69 7.31 8.43 9.73
CA PHE A 69 8.01 7.15 9.64
C PHE A 69 9.31 7.33 8.86
N LEU A 70 10.43 6.84 9.41
CA LEU A 70 11.78 6.98 8.85
C LEU A 70 12.23 8.44 8.58
N TYR A 71 11.77 9.41 9.37
CA TYR A 71 12.16 10.82 9.26
C TYR A 71 13.68 11.08 9.18
N PRO A 72 14.56 10.43 9.97
CA PRO A 72 16.00 10.64 9.86
C PRO A 72 16.57 10.23 8.49
N LEU A 73 15.94 9.25 7.84
CA LEU A 73 16.33 8.81 6.50
C LEU A 73 15.85 9.79 5.45
N TYR A 74 14.64 10.35 5.61
CA TYR A 74 14.11 11.37 4.72
C TYR A 74 15.03 12.59 4.64
N ILE A 75 15.51 13.10 5.78
CA ILE A 75 16.44 14.26 5.81
C ILE A 75 17.77 13.91 5.14
N LYS A 76 18.32 12.71 5.40
CA LYS A 76 19.65 12.34 4.88
C LYS A 76 19.64 11.97 3.40
N CYS A 77 18.60 11.28 2.94
CA CYS A 77 18.48 10.81 1.56
C CYS A 77 17.01 10.61 1.17
N GLN A 78 16.41 11.66 0.60
CA GLN A 78 15.01 11.67 0.18
C GLN A 78 14.70 10.65 -0.93
N ILE A 79 15.64 10.39 -1.84
CA ILE A 79 15.46 9.41 -2.92
C ILE A 79 15.34 7.99 -2.35
N LEU A 80 16.25 7.61 -1.45
CA LEU A 80 16.23 6.29 -0.82
C LEU A 80 14.96 6.10 0.01
N TYR A 81 14.54 7.14 0.72
CA TYR A 81 13.26 7.16 1.44
C TYR A 81 12.08 6.87 0.50
N ASN A 82 11.99 7.56 -0.62
CA ASN A 82 10.91 7.40 -1.59
C ASN A 82 10.92 6.01 -2.25
N ILE A 83 12.10 5.40 -2.47
CA ILE A 83 12.22 4.03 -2.98
C ILE A 83 11.67 3.03 -1.95
N ILE A 84 12.08 3.14 -0.69
CA ILE A 84 11.57 2.27 0.39
C ILE A 84 10.06 2.43 0.51
N TYR A 85 9.57 3.65 0.45
CA TYR A 85 8.16 3.93 0.48
C TYR A 85 7.40 3.29 -0.69
N THR A 86 7.91 3.45 -1.91
CA THR A 86 7.37 2.82 -3.12
C THR A 86 7.34 1.30 -3.00
N PHE A 87 8.35 0.71 -2.37
CA PHE A 87 8.38 -0.71 -2.11
C PHE A 87 7.29 -1.13 -1.09
N MET A 88 7.12 -0.37 0.01
CA MET A 88 6.11 -0.65 1.03
C MET A 88 4.68 -0.55 0.50
N ILE A 89 4.34 0.51 -0.23
CA ILE A 89 3.01 0.68 -0.85
C ILE A 89 2.73 -0.41 -1.89
N SER A 90 3.77 -0.87 -2.60
CA SER A 90 3.64 -1.96 -3.58
C SER A 90 3.43 -3.30 -2.88
N ILE A 91 4.13 -3.59 -1.78
CA ILE A 91 3.86 -4.77 -0.93
C ILE A 91 2.41 -4.74 -0.47
N PHE A 92 1.94 -3.59 0.02
CA PHE A 92 0.58 -3.43 0.49
C PHE A 92 -0.45 -3.71 -0.62
N SER A 93 -0.23 -3.17 -1.83
CA SER A 93 -1.04 -3.50 -3.01
C SER A 93 -1.05 -5.00 -3.31
N GLY A 94 0.12 -5.65 -3.22
CA GLY A 94 0.25 -7.11 -3.34
C GLY A 94 -0.62 -7.87 -2.33
N ILE A 95 -0.59 -7.45 -1.06
CA ILE A 95 -1.40 -8.04 0.03
C ILE A 95 -2.90 -7.85 -0.26
N LEU A 96 -3.32 -6.67 -0.73
CA LEU A 96 -4.70 -6.43 -1.13
C LEU A 96 -5.13 -7.31 -2.32
N GLY A 97 -4.24 -7.52 -3.30
CA GLY A 97 -4.48 -8.43 -4.42
C GLY A 97 -4.63 -9.88 -3.97
N LEU A 98 -3.83 -10.32 -3.00
CA LEU A 98 -3.96 -11.64 -2.38
C LEU A 98 -5.29 -11.79 -1.62
N PHE A 99 -5.66 -10.76 -0.87
CA PHE A 99 -6.94 -10.71 -0.14
C PHE A 99 -8.15 -10.75 -1.08
N ALA A 100 -8.13 -9.94 -2.14
CA ALA A 100 -9.17 -9.95 -3.18
C ALA A 100 -9.30 -11.34 -3.81
N PHE A 101 -8.18 -12.01 -4.10
CA PHE A 101 -8.19 -13.38 -4.59
C PHE A 101 -8.78 -14.36 -3.57
N ALA A 102 -8.41 -14.27 -2.29
CA ALA A 102 -8.97 -15.12 -1.25
C ALA A 102 -10.50 -14.94 -1.10
N CYS A 103 -11.00 -13.71 -1.19
CA CYS A 103 -12.43 -13.42 -1.24
C CYS A 103 -13.10 -13.98 -2.50
N SER A 104 -12.41 -13.95 -3.65
CA SER A 104 -12.94 -14.45 -4.92
C SER A 104 -13.24 -15.96 -4.89
N LEU A 105 -12.53 -16.73 -4.07
CA LEU A 105 -12.77 -18.17 -3.91
C LEU A 105 -14.14 -18.46 -3.28
N LYS A 106 -14.62 -17.56 -2.40
CA LYS A 106 -15.93 -17.67 -1.76
C LYS A 106 -17.07 -17.16 -2.64
N ILE A 107 -16.79 -16.17 -3.50
CA ILE A 107 -17.80 -15.50 -4.35
C ILE A 107 -17.80 -16.13 -5.76
N LYS A 108 -18.60 -17.19 -5.96
CA LYS A 108 -18.61 -17.96 -7.22
C LYS A 108 -19.43 -17.34 -8.36
N LYS A 109 -20.52 -16.61 -8.05
CA LYS A 109 -21.51 -16.15 -9.06
C LYS A 109 -21.23 -14.79 -9.69
N HIS A 110 -20.73 -13.82 -8.93
CA HIS A 110 -20.55 -12.46 -9.43
C HIS A 110 -19.15 -11.92 -9.13
N LYS A 111 -18.20 -12.23 -10.03
CA LYS A 111 -16.80 -11.82 -9.90
C LYS A 111 -16.58 -10.31 -9.89
N VAL A 112 -17.52 -9.53 -10.41
CA VAL A 112 -17.45 -8.06 -10.33
C VAL A 112 -17.44 -7.59 -8.87
N PHE A 113 -18.12 -8.29 -7.94
CA PHE A 113 -18.13 -7.88 -6.52
C PHE A 113 -16.82 -8.18 -5.77
N ILE A 114 -15.77 -8.68 -6.44
CA ILE A 114 -14.46 -8.88 -5.81
C ILE A 114 -13.83 -7.55 -5.37
N PHE A 115 -14.22 -6.42 -5.97
CA PHE A 115 -13.77 -5.10 -5.50
C PHE A 115 -14.45 -4.67 -4.19
N VAL A 116 -15.63 -5.20 -3.86
CA VAL A 116 -16.43 -4.75 -2.70
C VAL A 116 -15.75 -5.02 -1.36
N PRO A 117 -15.15 -6.20 -1.10
CA PRO A 117 -14.40 -6.43 0.14
C PRO A 117 -13.25 -5.44 0.32
N VAL A 118 -12.52 -5.14 -0.76
CA VAL A 118 -11.41 -4.20 -0.74
C VAL A 118 -11.93 -2.79 -0.44
N TYR A 119 -12.97 -2.36 -1.16
CA TYR A 119 -13.60 -1.04 -0.95
C TYR A 119 -14.21 -0.88 0.44
N ALA A 120 -14.89 -1.91 0.94
CA ALA A 120 -15.44 -1.94 2.30
C ALA A 120 -14.33 -1.76 3.33
N LEU A 121 -13.14 -2.33 3.10
CA LEU A 121 -11.98 -2.16 3.97
C LEU A 121 -11.50 -0.69 4.00
N PHE A 122 -11.45 -0.03 2.84
CA PHE A 122 -11.18 1.42 2.77
C PHE A 122 -12.24 2.26 3.50
N MET A 123 -13.51 1.88 3.41
CA MET A 123 -14.59 2.59 4.11
C MET A 123 -14.58 2.35 5.62
N LEU A 124 -14.33 1.12 6.06
CA LEU A 124 -14.24 0.78 7.49
C LEU A 124 -13.06 1.48 8.16
N THR A 125 -11.92 1.54 7.49
CA THR A 125 -10.73 2.27 7.97
C THR A 125 -11.01 3.77 8.05
N LYS A 126 -11.73 4.34 7.07
CA LYS A 126 -12.20 5.73 7.13
C LYS A 126 -13.14 6.00 8.29
N LEU A 127 -14.15 5.14 8.51
CA LEU A 127 -15.07 5.27 9.64
C LEU A 127 -14.35 5.11 10.99
N ALA A 128 -13.45 4.13 11.12
CA ALA A 128 -12.64 3.94 12.31
C ALA A 128 -11.73 5.16 12.58
N GLY A 129 -11.20 5.77 11.52
CA GLY A 129 -10.42 7.01 11.57
C GLY A 129 -11.21 8.21 12.06
N SER A 130 -12.50 8.31 11.75
CA SER A 130 -13.33 9.41 12.29
C SER A 130 -13.53 9.32 13.81
N SER A 131 -13.53 8.11 14.39
CA SER A 131 -13.71 7.89 15.83
C SER A 131 -12.40 7.98 16.63
N PHE A 132 -11.27 7.66 16.02
CA PHE A 132 -9.96 7.62 16.67
C PHE A 132 -9.06 8.82 16.36
N SER A 133 -9.62 9.93 15.82
CA SER A 133 -8.92 10.99 15.09
C SER A 133 -8.31 10.48 13.78
N TYR A 134 -8.16 11.35 12.76
CA TYR A 134 -7.80 11.14 11.33
C TYR A 134 -6.75 10.05 10.95
N TYR A 135 -6.13 9.39 11.93
CA TYR A 135 -5.17 8.30 11.91
C TYR A 135 -5.65 6.95 11.35
N GLY A 136 -6.95 6.80 11.02
CA GLY A 136 -7.49 5.51 10.57
C GLY A 136 -7.64 5.38 9.06
N GLU A 137 -7.55 6.47 8.30
CA GLU A 137 -7.78 6.42 6.86
C GLU A 137 -6.63 5.71 6.13
N LEU A 138 -6.95 4.60 5.46
CA LEU A 138 -6.00 3.83 4.65
C LEU A 138 -5.22 4.71 3.66
N LEU A 139 -5.86 5.76 3.15
CA LEU A 139 -5.27 6.71 2.21
C LEU A 139 -4.17 7.58 2.85
N TYR A 140 -4.27 7.88 4.16
CA TYR A 140 -3.22 8.56 4.95
C TYR A 140 -2.11 7.61 5.43
N PHE A 141 -2.32 6.30 5.42
CA PHE A 141 -1.24 5.32 5.55
C PHE A 141 -0.48 5.12 4.22
N VAL A 142 -1.19 5.33 3.11
CA VAL A 142 -0.73 5.20 1.72
C VAL A 142 -0.23 6.54 1.14
N MET A 143 -0.35 7.63 1.88
CA MET A 143 0.27 8.93 1.58
C MET A 143 1.04 9.40 2.81
N ILE A 144 2.31 9.76 2.63
CA ILE A 144 3.31 10.18 3.66
C ILE A 144 2.86 11.35 4.58
N GLN A 145 1.62 11.84 4.50
CA GLN A 145 1.14 12.95 5.33
C GLN A 145 0.70 12.50 6.73
N ALA A 146 1.67 12.39 7.63
CA ALA A 146 1.42 12.40 9.06
C ALA A 146 1.42 13.84 9.58
N ILE A 147 0.43 14.66 9.25
CA ILE A 147 0.32 16.00 9.86
C ILE A 147 0.28 15.89 11.40
N ASN A 148 -0.15 14.72 11.95
CA ASN A 148 -0.23 14.47 13.38
C ASN A 148 0.41 13.15 13.90
N GLY A 149 1.20 12.44 13.09
CA GLY A 149 1.88 11.19 13.47
C GLY A 149 1.13 9.92 13.03
N ILE A 150 1.79 9.08 12.22
CA ILE A 150 1.23 7.81 11.72
C ILE A 150 1.40 6.75 12.81
N ASN A 151 0.34 6.02 13.13
CA ASN A 151 0.47 4.81 13.95
C ASN A 151 0.89 3.63 13.07
N VAL A 152 2.18 3.60 12.71
CA VAL A 152 2.78 2.61 11.80
C VAL A 152 2.50 1.17 12.26
N GLY A 153 2.35 0.97 13.58
CA GLY A 153 1.93 -0.29 14.16
C GLY A 153 0.57 -0.77 13.64
N MET A 154 -0.44 0.11 13.54
CA MET A 154 -1.77 -0.25 13.02
C MET A 154 -1.74 -0.67 11.56
N PHE A 155 -0.90 -0.03 10.73
CA PHE A 155 -0.70 -0.43 9.35
C PHE A 155 -0.13 -1.85 9.24
N PHE A 156 0.94 -2.15 9.98
CA PHE A 156 1.52 -3.50 9.98
C PHE A 156 0.55 -4.54 10.53
N LEU A 157 -0.25 -4.18 11.55
CA LEU A 157 -1.27 -5.05 12.12
C LEU A 157 -2.38 -5.36 11.10
N LEU A 158 -2.83 -4.36 10.35
CA LEU A 158 -3.80 -4.53 9.26
C LEU A 158 -3.23 -5.41 8.13
N CYS A 159 -1.99 -5.17 7.71
CA CYS A 159 -1.30 -6.02 6.73
C CYS A 159 -1.22 -7.47 7.21
N LEU A 160 -0.85 -7.69 8.47
CA LEU A 160 -0.76 -9.01 9.08
C LEU A 160 -2.14 -9.68 9.13
N ALA A 161 -3.18 -8.97 9.57
CA ALA A 161 -4.55 -9.48 9.60
C ALA A 161 -5.04 -9.92 8.21
N LEU A 162 -4.75 -9.12 7.18
CA LEU A 162 -5.09 -9.44 5.78
C LEU A 162 -4.37 -10.69 5.26
N VAL A 163 -3.07 -10.80 5.54
CA VAL A 163 -2.28 -11.99 5.15
C VAL A 163 -2.79 -13.23 5.87
N VAL A 164 -3.00 -13.15 7.18
CA VAL A 164 -3.51 -14.28 7.99
C VAL A 164 -4.88 -14.73 7.48
N TYR A 165 -5.81 -13.79 7.26
CA TYR A 165 -7.12 -14.12 6.70
C TYR A 165 -7.00 -14.80 5.33
N SER A 166 -6.15 -14.27 4.46
CA SER A 166 -5.94 -14.82 3.11
C SER A 166 -5.39 -16.24 3.15
N LEU A 167 -4.38 -16.49 3.99
CA LEU A 167 -3.78 -17.82 4.16
C LEU A 167 -4.76 -18.84 4.76
N ILE A 168 -5.54 -18.45 5.76
CA ILE A 168 -6.59 -19.30 6.34
C ILE A 168 -7.63 -19.64 5.27
N SER A 169 -8.09 -18.66 4.50
CA SER A 169 -9.07 -18.88 3.43
C SER A 169 -8.55 -19.83 2.35
N LEU A 170 -7.28 -19.70 1.96
CA LEU A 170 -6.63 -20.60 1.00
C LEU A 170 -6.51 -22.02 1.56
N LYS A 171 -6.13 -22.16 2.83
CA LYS A 171 -6.01 -23.47 3.50
C LYS A 171 -7.37 -24.17 3.64
N LEU A 172 -8.41 -23.43 4.01
CA LEU A 172 -9.77 -23.97 4.12
C LEU A 172 -10.28 -24.47 2.77
N GLU A 173 -10.11 -23.71 1.69
CA GLU A 173 -10.55 -24.15 0.36
C GLU A 173 -9.72 -25.33 -0.18
N CYS A 174 -8.45 -25.45 0.22
CA CYS A 174 -7.64 -26.63 -0.10
C CYS A 174 -8.06 -27.87 0.69
N GLY A 175 -8.42 -27.74 1.98
CA GLY A 175 -8.75 -28.88 2.86
C GLY A 175 -10.20 -29.35 2.80
N ARG A 176 -11.11 -28.56 2.24
CA ARG A 176 -12.55 -28.91 2.13
C ARG A 176 -12.85 -30.04 1.15
N GLU A 177 -11.86 -30.52 0.40
CA GLU A 177 -12.01 -31.56 -0.62
C GLU A 177 -11.16 -32.81 -0.34
N ASP A 178 -10.46 -32.84 0.80
CA ASP A 178 -9.84 -34.06 1.34
C ASP A 178 -10.84 -34.91 2.17
N LEU A 179 -12.11 -34.47 2.24
CA LEU A 179 -13.28 -35.11 2.86
C LEU A 179 -14.33 -35.40 1.78
#